data_AF-A0A7X6ICU1-F1
#
_entry.id   AF-A0A7X6ICU1-F1
#
_cell.length_a   1.000
_cell.length_b   1.000
_cell.length_c   1.000
_cell.angle_alpha   90.00
_cell.angle_beta   90.00
_cell.angle_gamma   90.00
#
_symmetry.space_group_name_H-M   'P 1'
#
loop_
_entity.id
_entity.type
_entity.pdbx_description
1 polymer ?
#
loop_
_entity_poly.entity_id
_entity_poly.type
_entity_poly.pdbx_seq_one_letter_code
_entity_poly.pdbx_strand_id
1 'polypeptide(L)'
;MEIISLPVETDYSKIDSRYRLVIIASQRARQLMEGAKQTHQSRHAKASTIALEEVLGDELEVLYGKEAKQAQRDAKRLREEMKTRQLLTEREEELASEIRKDLSVYLEEAKRQEAAPPEPVVKEEKEE
;
A
#
# COMPACT_ATOMS: atom_id res chain seq x y z
N MET A 1 -37.43 -13.78 -21.87
CA MET A 1 -37.23 -12.71 -20.88
C MET A 1 -36.56 -11.57 -21.62
N GLU A 2 -37.25 -10.45 -21.84
CA GLU A 2 -36.69 -9.30 -22.55
C GLU A 2 -35.99 -8.38 -21.54
N ILE A 3 -34.73 -8.05 -21.80
CA ILE A 3 -33.96 -7.10 -20.99
C ILE A 3 -34.20 -5.72 -21.61
N ILE A 4 -35.01 -4.90 -20.95
CA ILE A 4 -35.23 -3.51 -21.33
C ILE A 4 -34.17 -2.67 -20.60
N SER A 5 -33.09 -2.33 -21.29
CA SER A 5 -32.17 -1.28 -20.82
C SER A 5 -32.55 0.03 -21.47
N LEU A 6 -32.93 1.04 -20.68
CA LEU A 6 -32.88 2.41 -21.18
C LEU A 6 -31.42 2.73 -21.53
N PRO A 7 -31.12 3.16 -22.77
CA PRO A 7 -29.76 3.51 -23.15
C PRO A 7 -29.22 4.58 -22.21
N VAL A 8 -27.99 4.42 -21.75
CA VAL A 8 -27.27 5.50 -21.07
C VAL A 8 -27.05 6.61 -22.11
N GLU A 9 -27.68 7.75 -21.90
CA GLU A 9 -27.51 8.92 -22.75
C GLU A 9 -26.16 9.57 -22.44
N THR A 10 -25.34 9.72 -23.47
CA THR A 10 -23.98 10.28 -23.36
C THR A 10 -23.83 11.48 -24.28
N ASP A 11 -23.34 12.58 -23.74
CA ASP A 11 -22.91 13.71 -24.54
C ASP A 11 -21.56 13.40 -25.21
N TYR A 12 -21.61 13.20 -26.52
CA TYR A 12 -20.43 12.86 -27.34
C TYR A 12 -19.45 14.02 -27.51
N SER A 13 -19.81 15.24 -27.10
CA SER A 13 -18.88 16.37 -27.08
C SER A 13 -17.84 16.24 -25.96
N LYS A 14 -18.22 15.58 -24.85
CA LYS A 14 -17.37 15.38 -23.67
C LYS A 14 -16.65 14.04 -23.71
N ILE A 15 -17.37 12.99 -24.10
CA ILE A 15 -16.84 11.64 -24.21
C ILE A 15 -16.95 11.18 -25.64
N ASP A 16 -15.81 11.08 -26.32
CA ASP A 16 -15.72 10.74 -27.73
C ASP A 16 -16.34 9.37 -28.10
N SER A 17 -16.44 8.44 -27.15
CA SER A 17 -16.97 7.10 -27.41
C SER A 17 -17.60 6.43 -26.19
N ARG A 18 -18.64 5.62 -26.44
CA ARG A 18 -19.23 4.71 -25.43
C ARG A 18 -18.21 3.75 -24.82
N TYR A 19 -17.19 3.34 -25.57
CA TYR A 19 -16.12 2.51 -25.03
C TYR A 19 -15.28 3.27 -23.99
N ARG A 20 -15.02 4.55 -24.25
CA ARG A 20 -14.27 5.40 -23.32
C ARG A 20 -15.07 5.64 -22.03
N LEU A 21 -16.38 5.87 -22.13
CA LEU A 21 -17.27 5.92 -20.97
C LEU A 21 -17.09 4.70 -20.08
N VAL A 22 -17.18 3.49 -20.66
CA VAL A 22 -17.07 2.24 -19.90
C VAL A 22 -15.70 2.10 -19.23
N ILE A 23 -14.62 2.47 -19.93
CA ILE A 23 -13.26 2.40 -19.39
C ILE A 23 -13.10 3.36 -18.19
N ILE A 24 -13.52 4.61 -18.33
CA ILE A 24 -13.41 5.62 -17.26
C ILE A 24 -14.29 5.20 -16.07
N ALA A 25 -15.54 4.82 -16.31
CA ALA A 25 -16.45 4.37 -15.26
C ALA A 25 -15.92 3.13 -14.53
N SER A 26 -15.30 2.19 -15.25
CA SER A 26 -14.67 1.00 -14.64
C SER A 26 -13.46 1.36 -13.78
N GLN A 27 -12.61 2.26 -14.25
CA GLN A 27 -11.48 2.76 -13.46
C GLN A 27 -11.95 3.48 -12.20
N ARG A 28 -12.97 4.33 -12.33
CA ARG A 28 -13.54 5.06 -11.20
C ARG A 28 -14.23 4.13 -10.20
N ALA A 29 -14.99 3.15 -10.67
CA ALA A 29 -15.61 2.15 -9.80
C ALA A 29 -14.57 1.39 -8.97
N ARG A 30 -13.42 1.05 -9.58
CA ARG A 30 -12.30 0.44 -8.86
C ARG A 30 -11.74 1.36 -7.77
N GLN A 31 -11.56 2.65 -8.05
CA GLN A 31 -11.11 3.61 -7.03
C GLN A 31 -12.09 3.69 -5.85
N LEU A 32 -13.40 3.73 -6.12
CA LEU A 32 -14.43 3.72 -5.08
C LEU A 32 -14.36 2.45 -4.23
N MET A 33 -14.11 1.29 -4.85
CA MET A 33 -13.91 0.03 -4.13
C MET A 33 -12.61 0.00 -3.31
N GLU A 34 -11.56 0.68 -3.75
CA GLU A 34 -10.30 0.87 -3.01
C GLU A 34 -10.45 1.92 -1.87
N GLY A 35 -11.65 2.49 -1.68
CA GLY A 35 -11.97 3.41 -0.58
C GLY A 35 -11.89 4.90 -0.93
N ALA A 36 -11.80 5.24 -2.22
CA ALA A 36 -11.88 6.63 -2.64
C ALA A 36 -13.24 7.24 -2.28
N LYS A 37 -13.24 8.52 -1.90
CA LYS A 37 -14.48 9.25 -1.61
C LYS A 37 -15.26 9.50 -2.88
N GLN A 38 -16.58 9.40 -2.77
CA GLN A 38 -17.53 9.80 -3.81
C GLN A 38 -17.51 11.32 -3.94
N THR A 39 -17.65 11.82 -5.17
CA THR A 39 -17.68 13.27 -5.44
C THR A 39 -19.06 13.86 -5.09
N HIS A 40 -20.12 13.07 -5.26
CA HIS A 40 -21.49 13.44 -4.93
C HIS A 40 -22.17 12.38 -4.03
N GLN A 41 -23.21 12.78 -3.27
CA GLN A 41 -24.05 11.81 -2.54
C GLN A 41 -24.94 11.05 -3.52
N SER A 42 -24.55 9.82 -3.88
CA SER A 42 -25.39 8.97 -4.71
C SER A 42 -26.47 8.27 -3.88
N ARG A 43 -27.64 8.06 -4.51
CA ARG A 43 -28.70 7.20 -3.98
C ARG A 43 -28.40 5.71 -4.20
N HIS A 44 -27.39 5.41 -5.01
CA HIS A 44 -27.01 4.08 -5.41
C HIS A 44 -25.90 3.54 -4.52
N ALA A 45 -25.97 2.25 -4.18
CA ALA A 45 -24.94 1.59 -3.38
C ALA A 45 -23.84 0.94 -4.24
N LYS A 46 -24.10 0.69 -5.53
CA LYS A 46 -23.16 -0.01 -6.41
C LYS A 46 -22.12 0.94 -6.98
N ALA A 47 -20.84 0.65 -6.74
CA ALA A 47 -19.71 1.46 -7.23
C ALA A 47 -19.76 1.71 -8.75
N SER A 48 -20.20 0.74 -9.55
CA SER A 48 -20.35 0.90 -11.00
C SER A 48 -21.41 1.92 -11.39
N THR A 49 -22.54 1.96 -10.67
CA THR A 49 -23.62 2.92 -10.94
C THR A 49 -23.22 4.32 -10.51
N ILE A 50 -22.59 4.44 -9.33
CA ILE A 50 -22.08 5.72 -8.83
C ILE A 50 -21.03 6.29 -9.79
N ALA A 51 -20.10 5.44 -10.26
CA ALA A 51 -19.07 5.86 -11.21
C ALA A 51 -19.66 6.33 -12.55
N LEU A 52 -20.73 5.69 -13.03
CA LEU A 52 -21.42 6.15 -14.25
C LEU A 52 -22.08 7.53 -14.03
N GLU A 53 -22.72 7.75 -12.87
CA GLU A 53 -23.28 9.06 -12.54
C GLU A 53 -22.22 10.15 -12.48
N GLU A 54 -21.09 9.90 -11.80
CA GLU A 54 -20.00 10.88 -11.68
C GLU A 54 -19.37 11.22 -13.05
N VAL A 55 -19.21 10.22 -13.94
CA VAL A 55 -18.65 10.44 -15.28
C VAL A 55 -19.61 11.20 -16.19
N LEU A 56 -20.92 10.91 -16.11
CA LEU A 56 -21.93 11.63 -16.91
C LEU A 56 -22.21 13.03 -16.39
N GLY A 57 -22.05 13.24 -15.07
CA GLY A 57 -22.16 14.55 -14.42
C GLY A 57 -21.01 15.50 -14.72
N ASP A 58 -19.95 15.05 -15.41
CA ASP A 58 -18.74 15.82 -15.71
C ASP A 58 -18.01 16.34 -14.45
N GLU A 59 -18.14 15.58 -13.34
CA GLU A 59 -17.56 15.92 -12.04
C GLU A 59 -16.14 15.37 -11.87
N LEU A 60 -15.62 14.69 -12.89
CA LEU A 60 -14.34 14.00 -12.86
C LEU A 60 -13.38 14.61 -13.88
N GLU A 61 -12.21 15.01 -13.42
CA GLU A 61 -11.12 15.42 -14.30
C GLU A 61 -10.51 14.20 -14.98
N VAL A 62 -10.68 14.09 -16.30
CA VAL A 62 -10.14 13.00 -17.11
C VAL A 62 -9.02 13.52 -17.99
N LEU A 63 -7.81 13.04 -17.75
CA LEU A 63 -6.65 13.38 -18.54
C LEU A 63 -6.60 12.54 -19.83
N TYR A 64 -6.17 13.16 -20.93
CA TYR A 64 -6.08 12.52 -22.24
C TYR A 64 -4.67 12.62 -22.85
N GLY A 65 -4.40 11.74 -23.82
CA GLY A 65 -3.22 11.84 -24.67
C GLY A 65 -1.87 11.73 -23.93
N LYS A 66 -1.02 12.75 -24.08
CA LYS A 66 0.35 12.75 -23.53
C LYS A 66 0.35 12.90 -22.00
N GLU A 67 -0.57 13.69 -21.47
CA GLU A 67 -0.71 13.94 -20.03
C GLU A 67 -1.12 12.65 -19.30
N ALA A 68 -2.07 11.90 -19.85
CA ALA A 68 -2.47 10.61 -19.31
C ALA A 68 -1.29 9.61 -19.23
N LYS A 69 -0.42 9.59 -20.25
CA LYS A 69 0.77 8.71 -20.26
C LYS A 69 1.80 9.14 -19.23
N GLN A 70 1.99 10.43 -19.02
CA GLN A 70 2.89 10.94 -17.98
C GLN A 70 2.35 10.61 -16.59
N ALA A 71 1.08 10.93 -16.32
CA ALA A 71 0.42 10.61 -15.06
C ALA A 71 0.48 9.11 -14.73
N GLN A 72 0.29 8.22 -15.70
CA GLN A 72 0.44 6.78 -15.49
C GLN A 72 1.88 6.36 -15.15
N ARG A 73 2.87 6.96 -15.80
CA ARG A 73 4.29 6.67 -15.51
C ARG A 73 4.67 7.14 -14.11
N ASP A 74 4.24 8.34 -13.73
CA ASP A 74 4.55 8.92 -12.43
C ASP A 74 3.82 8.16 -11.31
N ALA A 75 2.55 7.81 -11.51
CA ALA A 75 1.80 6.97 -10.57
C ALA A 75 2.42 5.58 -10.40
N LYS A 76 2.90 4.97 -11.49
CA LYS A 76 3.60 3.68 -11.43
C LYS A 76 4.91 3.79 -10.67
N ARG A 77 5.73 4.80 -10.98
CA ARG A 77 7.00 5.06 -10.30
C ARG A 77 6.79 5.26 -8.80
N LEU A 78 5.84 6.10 -8.40
CA LEU A 78 5.52 6.35 -6.99
C LEU A 78 5.09 5.07 -6.27
N ARG A 79 4.30 4.21 -6.92
CA ARG A 79 3.90 2.91 -6.35
C ARG A 79 5.09 1.98 -6.15
N GLU A 80 6.01 1.93 -7.12
CA GLU A 80 7.23 1.11 -7.05
C GLU A 80 8.18 1.62 -5.96
N GLU A 81 8.34 2.94 -5.84
CA GLU A 81 9.14 3.58 -4.79
C GLU A 81 8.57 3.29 -3.40
N MET A 82 7.25 3.46 -3.22
CA MET A 82 6.57 3.14 -1.95
C MET A 82 6.72 1.68 -1.56
N LYS A 83 6.54 0.75 -2.52
CA LYS A 83 6.71 -0.68 -2.28
C LYS A 83 8.15 -1.02 -1.88
N THR A 84 9.12 -0.41 -2.56
CA THR A 84 10.54 -0.62 -2.24
C THR A 84 10.85 -0.12 -0.84
N ARG A 85 10.34 1.07 -0.47
CA ARG A 85 10.50 1.63 0.87
C ARG A 85 9.87 0.74 1.94
N GLN A 86 8.66 0.25 1.73
CA GLN A 86 7.98 -0.67 2.66
C GLN A 86 8.80 -1.94 2.87
N LEU A 87 9.29 -2.57 1.79
CA LEU A 87 10.12 -3.78 1.87
C LEU A 87 11.43 -3.54 2.64
N LEU A 88 12.06 -2.37 2.45
CA LEU A 88 13.26 -2.00 3.20
C LEU A 88 12.96 -1.85 4.69
N THR A 89 11.85 -1.19 5.06
CA THR A 89 11.44 -1.04 6.46
C THR A 89 11.11 -2.40 7.10
N GLU A 90 10.39 -3.27 6.40
CA GLU A 90 10.11 -4.64 6.88
C GLU A 90 11.42 -5.41 7.13
N ARG A 91 12.37 -5.33 6.20
CA ARG A 91 13.68 -5.98 6.34
C ARG A 91 14.52 -5.40 7.49
N GLU A 92 14.45 -4.09 7.71
CA GLU A 92 15.10 -3.42 8.84
C GLU A 92 14.49 -3.87 10.18
N GLU A 93 13.17 -4.03 10.26
CA GLU A 93 12.47 -4.54 11.44
C GLU A 93 12.85 -5.99 11.76
N GLU A 94 12.94 -6.84 10.73
CA GLU A 94 13.42 -8.22 10.84
C GLU A 94 14.85 -8.26 11.41
N LEU A 95 15.78 -7.52 10.81
CA LEU A 95 17.18 -7.45 11.25
C LEU A 95 17.31 -6.89 12.68
N ALA A 96 16.53 -5.86 13.03
CA ALA A 96 16.51 -5.33 14.38
C ALA A 96 15.99 -6.38 15.39
N SER A 97 15.05 -7.23 14.98
CA SER A 97 14.55 -8.32 15.82
C SER A 97 15.61 -9.41 16.05
N GLU A 98 16.43 -9.71 15.05
CA GLU A 98 17.54 -10.66 15.14
C GLU A 98 18.64 -10.13 16.06
N ILE A 99 19.08 -8.88 15.85
CA ILE A 99 20.08 -8.23 16.71
C ILE A 99 19.62 -8.19 18.16
N ARG A 100 18.33 -7.90 18.43
CA ARG A 100 17.78 -7.92 19.80
C ARG A 100 17.84 -9.31 20.43
N LYS A 101 17.56 -10.37 19.66
CA LYS A 101 17.65 -11.76 20.14
C LYS A 101 19.10 -12.09 20.47
N ASP A 102 20.04 -11.82 19.57
CA ASP A 102 21.46 -12.11 19.80
C ASP A 102 22.01 -11.35 21.01
N LEU A 103 21.68 -10.05 21.14
CA LEU A 103 22.09 -9.24 22.29
C LEU A 103 21.55 -9.81 23.60
N SER A 104 20.33 -10.35 23.62
CA SER A 104 19.76 -10.97 24.82
C SER A 104 20.53 -12.21 25.27
N VAL A 105 21.04 -13.01 24.33
CA VAL A 105 21.88 -14.18 24.63
C VAL A 105 23.19 -13.73 25.26
N TYR A 106 23.86 -12.74 24.67
CA TYR A 106 25.12 -12.21 25.21
C TYR A 106 24.95 -11.57 26.60
N LEU A 107 23.85 -10.86 26.84
CA LEU A 107 23.56 -10.31 28.16
C LEU A 107 23.34 -11.39 29.22
N GLU A 108 22.67 -12.49 28.87
CA GLU A 108 22.51 -13.64 29.78
C GLU A 108 23.83 -14.39 30.01
N GLU A 109 24.67 -14.55 28.98
CA GLU A 109 26.02 -15.12 29.13
C GLU A 109 26.92 -14.26 30.02
N ALA A 110 26.89 -12.93 29.86
CA ALA A 110 27.66 -12.00 30.69
C ALA A 110 27.22 -12.06 32.16
N LYS A 111 25.90 -12.05 32.44
CA LYS A 111 25.38 -12.26 33.80
C LYS A 111 25.81 -13.61 34.38
N ARG A 112 25.86 -14.66 33.55
CA ARG A 112 26.28 -16.00 33.99
C ARG A 112 27.76 -16.07 34.32
N GLN A 113 28.60 -15.33 33.60
CA GLN A 113 30.04 -15.18 33.89
C GLN A 113 30.28 -14.35 35.16
N GLU A 114 29.51 -13.28 35.39
CA GLU A 114 29.57 -12.50 36.64
C GLU A 114 29.08 -13.30 37.86
N ALA A 115 28.16 -14.25 37.66
CA ALA A 115 27.65 -15.14 38.71
C ALA A 115 28.52 -16.39 38.96
N ALA A 116 29.55 -16.63 38.15
CA ALA A 116 30.48 -17.74 38.37
C ALA A 116 31.46 -17.39 39.52
N PRO A 117 31.59 -18.24 40.56
CA PRO A 117 32.51 -17.97 41.66
C PRO A 117 33.97 -17.95 41.18
N PRO A 118 34.84 -17.10 41.74
CA PRO A 118 36.24 -17.03 41.33
C PRO A 118 36.95 -18.37 41.58
N GLU A 119 37.70 -18.86 40.58
CA GLU A 119 38.54 -20.04 40.73
C GLU A 119 39.56 -19.83 41.87
N PRO A 120 39.78 -20.83 42.74
CA PRO A 120 40.67 -20.68 43.88
C PRO A 120 42.12 -20.52 43.39
N VAL A 121 42.68 -19.34 43.63
CA VAL A 121 44.12 -19.07 43.48
C VAL A 121 44.85 -19.94 44.50
N VAL A 122 45.43 -21.06 44.06
CA VAL A 122 46.32 -21.90 44.87
C VAL A 122 47.55 -21.05 45.21
N LYS A 123 47.63 -20.57 46.45
CA LYS A 123 48.84 -19.97 47.01
C LYS A 123 49.78 -21.11 47.42
N GLU A 124 50.87 -21.28 46.69
CA GLU A 124 52.01 -22.06 47.15
C GLU A 124 52.61 -21.35 48.38
N GLU A 125 52.29 -21.84 49.58
CA GLU A 125 53.04 -21.51 50.79
C GLU A 125 54.39 -22.23 50.72
N LYS A 126 55.47 -21.45 50.62
CA LYS A 126 56.84 -21.92 50.86
C LYS A 126 56.99 -22.20 52.36
N GLU A 127 57.19 -23.47 52.70
CA GLU A 127 57.65 -23.93 54.02
C GLU A 127 59.06 -23.37 54.33
N GLU A 128 59.23 -22.86 55.55
CA GLU A 128 60.51 -22.67 56.25
C GLU A 128 60.47 -23.46 57.56
#